data_AF-A0A2T6E0P7-F1
#
_entry.id   AF-A0A2T6E0P7-F1
#
_cell.length_a   1.000
_cell.length_b   1.000
_cell.length_c   1.000
_cell.angle_alpha   90.00
_cell.angle_beta   90.00
_cell.angle_gamma   90.00
#
_symmetry.space_group_name_H-M   'P 1'
#
loop_
_entity.id
_entity.type
_entity.pdbx_description
1 polymer ?
#
loop_
_entity_poly.entity_id
_entity_poly.type
_entity_poly.pdbx_seq_one_letter_code
_entity_poly.pdbx_strand_id
1 'polypeptide(L)'
;MSGSRPLTHEEEKRLVRRMRNAPPRDRVLVTAQLFLGFRISEVIALTVGHVFKDGRVRDRVSLAPRFLKGRYGGTRSVPVSAELRRSIEAYLHRRKKEESLAPGAPLFPSRHHGINGAAKGICRSSAEKIVKAHLLAVAQTDRDALSTHSLRKSYGVRIFRETGNDLLCARDALGHSSVAVTQVYLPTNRARIDAATLKSDWTRMRRNEPDCPTARVITRAEIPIARKQLHLTSSNMRAPSLQPMLPGFDAFAR
;
A
#
# COMPACT_ATOMS: atom_id res chain seq x y z
N MET A 1 15.32 -12.96 -6.62
CA MET A 1 14.45 -12.17 -7.52
C MET A 1 15.19 -10.88 -7.83
N SER A 2 15.57 -10.63 -9.09
CA SER A 2 16.25 -9.39 -9.47
C SER A 2 15.44 -8.19 -8.96
N GLY A 3 16.11 -7.28 -8.26
CA GLY A 3 15.45 -6.13 -7.65
C GLY A 3 14.90 -5.23 -8.76
N SER A 4 13.58 -5.10 -8.86
CA SER A 4 13.01 -4.25 -9.91
C SER A 4 13.36 -2.77 -9.68
N ARG A 5 13.61 -1.97 -10.70
CA ARG A 5 13.90 -0.53 -10.51
C ARG A 5 12.63 0.32 -10.54
N PRO A 6 12.61 1.53 -9.93
CA PRO A 6 11.56 2.51 -10.20
C PRO A 6 11.62 2.98 -11.66
N LEU A 7 10.51 3.51 -12.16
CA LEU A 7 10.43 4.18 -13.46
C LEU A 7 11.12 5.53 -13.37
N THR A 8 11.74 5.95 -14.47
CA THR A 8 12.16 7.35 -14.63
C THR A 8 10.94 8.25 -14.82
N HIS A 9 11.10 9.55 -14.60
CA HIS A 9 10.01 10.51 -14.78
C HIS A 9 9.46 10.51 -16.22
N GLU A 10 10.33 10.34 -17.20
CA GLU A 10 9.94 10.24 -18.62
C GLU A 10 9.22 8.93 -18.93
N GLU A 11 9.63 7.80 -18.33
CA GLU A 11 8.89 6.53 -18.43
C GLU A 11 7.49 6.63 -17.80
N GLU A 12 7.34 7.32 -16.66
CA GLU A 12 6.01 7.55 -16.06
C GLU A 12 5.11 8.38 -16.98
N LYS A 13 5.63 9.48 -17.55
CA LYS A 13 4.88 10.30 -18.52
C LYS A 13 4.44 9.48 -19.73
N ARG A 14 5.36 8.70 -20.32
CA ARG A 14 5.07 7.81 -21.46
C ARG A 14 4.01 6.76 -21.08
N LEU A 15 4.11 6.18 -19.89
CA LEU A 15 3.14 5.20 -19.39
C LEU A 15 1.74 5.81 -19.27
N VAL A 16 1.61 6.96 -18.62
CA VAL A 16 0.31 7.64 -18.46
C VAL A 16 -0.29 8.01 -19.83
N ARG A 17 0.52 8.54 -20.76
CA ARG A 17 0.06 8.84 -22.13
C ARG A 17 -0.43 7.59 -22.85
N ARG A 18 0.33 6.48 -22.79
CA ARG A 18 -0.06 5.18 -23.35
C ARG A 18 -1.37 4.67 -22.74
N MET A 19 -1.55 4.85 -21.43
CA MET A 19 -2.74 4.35 -20.71
C MET A 19 -4.03 5.05 -21.14
N ARG A 20 -3.98 6.26 -21.69
CA ARG A 20 -5.18 6.96 -22.20
C ARG A 20 -5.86 6.22 -23.35
N ASN A 21 -5.08 5.48 -24.15
CA ASN A 21 -5.56 4.71 -25.31
C ASN A 21 -5.58 3.19 -25.04
N ALA A 22 -5.19 2.76 -23.83
CA ALA A 22 -5.21 1.35 -23.46
C ALA A 22 -6.64 0.87 -23.16
N PRO A 23 -6.91 -0.45 -23.17
CA PRO A 23 -8.17 -0.99 -22.70
C PRO A 23 -8.54 -0.42 -21.32
N PRO A 24 -9.80 -0.01 -21.07
CA PRO A 24 -10.17 0.69 -19.83
C PRO A 24 -9.80 -0.05 -18.54
N ARG A 25 -9.92 -1.39 -18.54
CA ARG A 25 -9.51 -2.24 -17.42
C ARG A 25 -8.01 -2.12 -17.14
N ASP A 26 -7.20 -2.21 -18.19
CA ASP A 26 -5.74 -2.20 -18.09
C ASP A 26 -5.25 -0.81 -17.68
N ARG A 27 -5.89 0.25 -18.22
CA ARG A 27 -5.70 1.64 -17.79
C ARG A 27 -5.91 1.79 -16.28
N VAL A 28 -7.03 1.33 -15.73
CA VAL A 28 -7.30 1.43 -14.28
C VAL A 28 -6.33 0.57 -13.49
N LEU A 29 -6.00 -0.63 -13.93
CA LEU A 29 -5.08 -1.52 -13.23
C LEU A 29 -3.69 -0.87 -13.05
N VAL A 30 -3.15 -0.32 -14.14
CA VAL A 30 -1.83 0.33 -14.15
C VAL A 30 -1.85 1.65 -13.38
N THR A 31 -2.84 2.51 -13.64
CA THR A 31 -2.93 3.83 -12.98
C THR A 31 -3.22 3.70 -11.49
N ALA A 32 -4.08 2.74 -11.07
CA ALA A 32 -4.33 2.48 -9.66
C ALA A 32 -3.04 2.06 -8.95
N GLN A 33 -2.25 1.16 -9.54
CA GLN A 33 -0.99 0.75 -8.91
C GLN A 33 0.03 1.90 -8.87
N LEU A 34 0.11 2.70 -9.93
CA LEU A 34 1.04 3.83 -10.04
C LEU A 34 0.72 4.97 -9.06
N PHE A 35 -0.57 5.28 -8.84
CA PHE A 35 -0.99 6.43 -8.03
C PHE A 35 -1.38 6.08 -6.60
N LEU A 36 -1.86 4.86 -6.32
CA LEU A 36 -2.17 4.44 -4.95
C LEU A 36 -0.95 3.84 -4.22
N GLY A 37 0.08 3.44 -4.97
CA GLY A 37 1.27 2.80 -4.40
C GLY A 37 1.02 1.41 -3.83
N PHE A 38 -0.17 0.83 -4.03
CA PHE A 38 -0.52 -0.50 -3.53
C PHE A 38 0.28 -1.61 -4.23
N ARG A 39 0.41 -2.76 -3.56
CA ARG A 39 0.94 -3.98 -4.19
C ARG A 39 -0.06 -4.49 -5.22
N ILE A 40 0.40 -5.23 -6.22
CA ILE A 40 -0.49 -5.80 -7.24
C ILE A 40 -1.61 -6.65 -6.63
N SER A 41 -1.32 -7.41 -5.58
CA SER A 41 -2.30 -8.20 -4.83
C SER A 41 -3.36 -7.36 -4.12
N GLU A 42 -2.98 -6.18 -3.64
CA GLU A 42 -3.88 -5.23 -2.98
C GLU A 42 -4.76 -4.52 -4.02
N VAL A 43 -4.21 -4.18 -5.20
CA VAL A 43 -4.95 -3.57 -6.31
C VAL A 43 -6.02 -4.53 -6.85
N ILE A 44 -5.67 -5.78 -7.12
CA ILE A 44 -6.65 -6.76 -7.65
C ILE A 44 -7.72 -7.17 -6.61
N ALA A 45 -7.47 -6.92 -5.33
CA ALA A 45 -8.43 -7.16 -4.25
C ALA A 45 -9.43 -6.00 -4.07
N LEU A 46 -9.28 -4.89 -4.79
CA LEU A 46 -10.23 -3.79 -4.77
C LEU A 46 -11.60 -4.26 -5.28
N THR A 47 -12.64 -3.67 -4.71
CA THR A 47 -14.03 -3.88 -5.10
C THR A 47 -14.59 -2.57 -5.64
N VAL A 48 -15.73 -2.61 -6.31
CA VAL A 48 -16.43 -1.41 -6.76
C VAL A 48 -16.66 -0.46 -5.59
N GLY A 49 -17.11 -0.97 -4.44
CA GLY A 49 -17.41 -0.17 -3.25
C GLY A 49 -16.19 0.54 -2.63
N HIS A 50 -14.97 0.04 -2.88
CA HIS A 50 -13.74 0.70 -2.43
C HIS A 50 -13.41 1.97 -3.23
N VAL A 51 -13.88 2.08 -4.48
CA VAL A 51 -13.53 3.18 -5.39
C VAL A 51 -14.74 4.02 -5.81
N PHE A 52 -15.95 3.49 -5.69
CA PHE A 52 -17.18 4.09 -6.20
C PHE A 52 -18.28 3.99 -5.14
N LYS A 53 -19.02 5.08 -4.95
CA LYS A 53 -20.16 5.17 -4.04
C LYS A 53 -21.07 6.31 -4.49
N ASP A 54 -22.38 6.13 -4.36
CA ASP A 54 -23.36 7.21 -4.58
C ASP A 54 -23.21 7.87 -5.96
N GLY A 55 -22.99 7.07 -7.01
CA GLY A 55 -22.87 7.55 -8.39
C GLY A 55 -21.53 8.20 -8.76
N ARG A 56 -20.58 8.31 -7.83
CA ARG A 56 -19.29 8.99 -8.04
C ARG A 56 -18.09 8.18 -7.56
N VAL A 57 -16.93 8.48 -8.13
CA VAL A 57 -15.65 7.96 -7.63
C VAL A 57 -15.34 8.62 -6.28
N ARG A 58 -14.87 7.82 -5.31
CA ARG A 58 -14.50 8.30 -3.98
C ARG A 58 -13.23 9.17 -4.05
N ASP A 59 -13.11 10.11 -3.12
CA ASP A 59 -11.91 10.95 -3.00
C ASP A 59 -10.70 10.21 -2.44
N ARG A 60 -10.95 9.08 -1.76
CA ARG A 60 -9.92 8.22 -1.20
C ARG A 60 -10.26 6.76 -1.43
N VAL A 61 -9.24 5.96 -1.70
CA VAL A 61 -9.33 4.50 -1.68
C VAL A 61 -8.79 4.01 -0.36
N SER A 62 -9.64 3.33 0.41
CA SER A 62 -9.29 2.77 1.72
C SER A 62 -9.29 1.25 1.67
N LEU A 63 -8.18 0.62 2.07
CA LEU A 63 -8.02 -0.83 2.14
C LEU A 63 -7.76 -1.24 3.58
N ALA A 64 -8.70 -2.01 4.14
CA ALA A 64 -8.60 -2.53 5.50
C ALA A 64 -7.47 -3.58 5.63
N PRO A 65 -6.92 -3.79 6.84
CA PRO A 65 -5.79 -4.70 7.08
C PRO A 65 -6.00 -6.11 6.56
N ARG A 66 -7.26 -6.61 6.54
CA ARG A 66 -7.63 -7.93 6.02
C ARG A 66 -7.19 -8.19 4.57
N PHE A 67 -6.97 -7.13 3.78
CA PHE A 67 -6.53 -7.20 2.39
C PHE A 67 -5.02 -6.97 2.23
N LEU A 68 -4.32 -6.60 3.30
CA LEU A 68 -2.89 -6.36 3.31
C LEU A 68 -2.12 -7.68 3.54
N LYS A 69 -0.90 -7.75 3.00
CA LYS A 69 -0.01 -8.90 3.23
C LYS A 69 0.22 -9.07 4.75
N GLY A 70 -0.09 -10.27 5.26
CA GLY A 70 0.04 -10.62 6.68
C GLY A 70 -1.15 -10.22 7.56
N ARG A 71 -2.16 -9.53 7.02
CA ARG A 71 -3.40 -9.17 7.73
C ARG A 71 -3.21 -8.35 9.00
N TYR A 72 -2.09 -7.65 9.12
CA TYR A 72 -1.75 -6.77 10.24
C TYR A 72 -1.58 -5.31 9.77
N GLY A 73 -1.61 -4.37 10.72
CA GLY A 73 -1.45 -2.93 10.47
C GLY A 73 -2.76 -2.15 10.47
N GLY A 74 -2.70 -0.87 10.10
CA GLY A 74 -3.85 0.03 9.97
C GLY A 74 -4.46 0.03 8.57
N THR A 75 -5.69 0.56 8.47
CA THR A 75 -6.34 0.81 7.17
C THR A 75 -5.50 1.81 6.36
N ARG A 76 -5.13 1.42 5.14
CA ARG A 76 -4.43 2.33 4.23
C ARG A 76 -5.44 3.17 3.49
N SER A 77 -5.36 4.48 3.60
CA SER A 77 -6.23 5.40 2.87
C SER A 77 -5.40 6.34 2.03
N VAL A 78 -5.55 6.28 0.71
CA VAL A 78 -4.76 7.08 -0.24
C VAL A 78 -5.71 7.97 -1.05
N PRO A 79 -5.42 9.27 -1.22
CA PRO A 79 -6.24 10.15 -2.05
C PRO A 79 -6.22 9.73 -3.52
N VAL A 80 -7.34 9.91 -4.20
CA VAL A 80 -7.49 9.60 -5.62
C VAL A 80 -7.04 10.81 -6.45
N SER A 81 -5.96 10.64 -7.20
CA SER A 81 -5.48 11.66 -8.13
C SER A 81 -6.46 11.88 -9.29
N ALA A 82 -6.39 13.05 -9.93
CA ALA A 82 -7.27 13.37 -11.05
C ALA A 82 -7.13 12.38 -12.23
N GLU A 83 -5.92 11.89 -12.53
CA GLU A 83 -5.72 10.89 -13.59
C GLU A 83 -6.30 9.52 -13.21
N LEU A 84 -6.17 9.11 -11.95
CA LEU A 84 -6.79 7.87 -11.47
C LEU A 84 -8.32 7.97 -11.49
N ARG A 85 -8.87 9.09 -11.04
CA ARG A 85 -10.32 9.36 -11.08
C ARG A 85 -10.88 9.20 -12.49
N ARG A 86 -10.32 9.93 -13.46
CA ARG A 86 -10.72 9.84 -14.88
C ARG A 86 -10.65 8.41 -15.41
N SER A 87 -9.60 7.67 -15.02
CA SER A 87 -9.42 6.28 -15.43
C SER A 87 -10.53 5.39 -14.87
N ILE A 88 -10.85 5.52 -13.58
CA ILE A 88 -11.91 4.75 -12.92
C ILE A 88 -13.28 5.10 -13.50
N GLU A 89 -13.58 6.39 -13.70
CA GLU A 89 -14.84 6.85 -14.27
C GLU A 89 -15.07 6.28 -15.66
N ALA A 90 -14.08 6.37 -16.55
CA ALA A 90 -14.18 5.81 -17.90
C ALA A 90 -14.42 4.29 -17.88
N TYR A 91 -13.76 3.58 -16.97
CA TYR A 91 -13.90 2.13 -16.83
C TYR A 91 -15.26 1.72 -16.28
N LEU A 92 -15.71 2.35 -15.19
CA LEU A 92 -17.00 2.04 -14.57
C LEU A 92 -18.18 2.48 -15.44
N HIS A 93 -18.05 3.57 -16.18
CA HIS A 93 -19.07 3.99 -17.14
C HIS A 93 -19.29 2.94 -18.23
N ARG A 94 -18.22 2.33 -18.76
CA ARG A 94 -18.34 1.21 -19.71
C ARG A 94 -18.95 -0.02 -19.03
N ARG A 95 -18.44 -0.43 -17.87
CA ARG A 95 -18.95 -1.60 -17.14
C ARG A 95 -20.44 -1.49 -16.80
N LYS A 96 -20.92 -0.30 -16.42
CA LYS A 96 -22.32 -0.08 -16.09
C LYS A 96 -23.28 -0.37 -17.26
N LYS A 97 -22.79 -0.38 -18.51
CA LYS A 97 -23.57 -0.76 -19.68
C LYS A 97 -23.71 -2.28 -19.86
N GLU A 98 -22.80 -3.04 -19.26
CA GLU A 98 -22.67 -4.49 -19.43
C GLU A 98 -23.17 -5.25 -18.19
N GLU A 99 -23.03 -4.67 -16.99
CA GLU A 99 -23.36 -5.33 -15.72
C GLU A 99 -23.70 -4.34 -14.59
N SER A 100 -24.34 -4.86 -13.53
CA SER A 100 -24.59 -4.10 -12.30
C SER A 100 -23.32 -3.89 -11.47
N LEU A 101 -23.12 -2.67 -10.99
CA LEU A 101 -21.96 -2.27 -10.19
C LEU A 101 -22.19 -2.48 -8.69
N ALA A 102 -22.42 -3.72 -8.28
CA ALA A 102 -22.62 -4.05 -6.87
C ALA A 102 -21.38 -3.67 -6.02
N PRO A 103 -21.52 -3.04 -4.84
CA PRO A 103 -20.38 -2.59 -4.04
C PRO A 103 -19.38 -3.70 -3.64
N GLY A 104 -19.87 -4.93 -3.46
CA GLY A 104 -19.05 -6.10 -3.16
C GLY A 104 -18.37 -6.73 -4.37
N ALA A 105 -18.74 -6.36 -5.60
CA ALA A 105 -18.20 -6.96 -6.81
C ALA A 105 -16.71 -6.59 -6.99
N PRO A 106 -15.89 -7.51 -7.54
CA PRO A 106 -14.50 -7.20 -7.88
C PRO A 106 -14.39 -5.99 -8.80
N LEU A 107 -13.42 -5.11 -8.52
CA LEU A 107 -13.12 -4.00 -9.41
C LEU A 107 -12.56 -4.52 -10.75
N PHE A 108 -11.83 -5.63 -10.73
CA PHE A 108 -11.29 -6.26 -11.92
C PHE A 108 -11.84 -7.68 -12.06
N PRO A 109 -13.01 -7.88 -12.69
CA PRO A 109 -13.58 -9.22 -12.86
C PRO A 109 -12.75 -10.08 -13.82
N SER A 110 -12.70 -11.37 -13.50
CA SER A 110 -12.17 -12.45 -14.33
C SER A 110 -13.23 -12.91 -15.32
N ARG A 111 -12.78 -13.51 -16.44
CA ARG A 111 -13.68 -14.22 -17.37
C ARG A 111 -14.24 -15.50 -16.73
N HIS A 112 -13.49 -16.11 -15.82
CA HIS A 112 -13.91 -17.30 -15.08
C HIS A 112 -14.70 -16.92 -13.83
N HIS A 113 -15.78 -17.65 -13.59
CA HIS A 113 -16.64 -17.47 -12.44
C HIS A 113 -16.18 -18.36 -11.27
N GLY A 114 -16.59 -18.02 -10.05
CA GLY A 114 -16.35 -18.82 -8.85
C GLY A 114 -17.19 -20.09 -8.82
N ILE A 115 -16.96 -20.93 -7.81
CA ILE A 115 -17.62 -22.24 -7.61
C ILE A 115 -19.15 -22.12 -7.63
N ASN A 116 -19.70 -20.97 -7.19
CA ASN A 116 -21.14 -20.73 -7.11
C ASN A 116 -21.64 -19.77 -8.21
N GLY A 117 -20.93 -19.64 -9.33
CA GLY A 117 -21.25 -18.65 -10.39
C GLY A 117 -20.94 -17.20 -10.03
N ALA A 118 -20.45 -16.93 -8.81
CA ALA A 118 -20.13 -15.59 -8.35
C ALA A 118 -18.98 -14.96 -9.16
N ALA A 119 -19.08 -13.66 -9.46
CA ALA A 119 -18.02 -12.90 -10.11
C ALA A 119 -16.72 -12.97 -9.29
N LYS A 120 -15.64 -13.41 -9.92
CA LYS A 120 -14.32 -13.56 -9.31
C LYS A 120 -13.37 -12.49 -9.84
N GLY A 121 -12.46 -11.99 -9.00
CA GLY A 121 -11.41 -11.07 -9.45
C GLY A 121 -10.37 -11.75 -10.36
N ILE A 122 -9.67 -10.98 -11.20
CA ILE A 122 -8.54 -11.49 -11.99
C ILE A 122 -7.47 -12.10 -11.08
N CYS A 123 -6.80 -13.15 -11.57
CA CYS A 123 -5.68 -13.74 -10.83
C CYS A 123 -4.44 -12.83 -10.90
N ARG A 124 -3.57 -12.97 -9.89
CA ARG A 124 -2.31 -12.20 -9.78
C ARG A 124 -1.43 -12.34 -11.01
N SER A 125 -1.27 -13.55 -11.54
CA SER A 125 -0.42 -13.79 -12.72
C SER A 125 -0.93 -13.08 -13.98
N SER A 126 -2.26 -13.04 -14.19
CA SER A 126 -2.84 -12.25 -15.29
C SER A 126 -2.59 -10.76 -15.12
N ALA A 127 -2.79 -10.24 -13.91
CA ALA A 127 -2.55 -8.83 -13.62
C ALA A 127 -1.07 -8.45 -13.83
N GLU A 128 -0.14 -9.32 -13.38
CA GLU A 128 1.30 -9.14 -13.57
C GLU A 128 1.69 -9.15 -15.06
N LYS A 129 1.11 -10.04 -15.87
CA LYS A 129 1.34 -10.06 -17.32
C LYS A 129 0.87 -8.78 -18.01
N ILE A 130 -0.35 -8.30 -17.69
CA ILE A 130 -0.90 -7.06 -18.25
C ILE A 130 0.02 -5.88 -17.92
N VAL A 131 0.34 -5.71 -16.64
CA VAL A 131 1.20 -4.59 -16.19
C VAL A 131 2.59 -4.70 -16.82
N LYS A 132 3.20 -5.89 -16.84
CA LYS A 132 4.53 -6.09 -17.44
C LYS A 132 4.53 -5.74 -18.93
N ALA A 133 3.50 -6.13 -19.69
CA ALA A 133 3.39 -5.79 -21.11
C ALA A 133 3.38 -4.26 -21.34
N HIS A 134 2.65 -3.50 -20.51
CA HIS A 134 2.62 -2.04 -20.61
C HIS A 134 3.94 -1.39 -20.18
N LEU A 135 4.61 -1.92 -19.15
CA LEU A 135 5.92 -1.45 -18.70
C LEU A 135 6.99 -1.65 -19.77
N LEU A 136 7.04 -2.85 -20.38
CA LEU A 136 8.01 -3.17 -21.42
C LEU A 136 7.87 -2.31 -22.67
N ALA A 137 6.68 -1.77 -22.93
CA ALA A 137 6.41 -0.90 -24.07
C ALA A 137 6.86 0.56 -23.87
N VAL A 138 7.18 0.97 -22.63
CA VAL A 138 7.64 2.33 -22.31
C VAL A 138 9.06 2.39 -21.77
N ALA A 139 9.64 1.22 -21.51
CA ALA A 139 10.98 1.05 -20.98
C ALA A 139 12.03 1.67 -21.91
N GLN A 140 12.90 2.51 -21.36
CA GLN A 140 14.02 3.11 -22.10
C GLN A 140 15.33 2.37 -21.83
N THR A 141 15.50 1.87 -20.60
CA THR A 141 16.70 1.13 -20.16
C THR A 141 16.30 -0.07 -19.30
N ASP A 142 17.20 -1.04 -19.13
CA ASP A 142 17.08 -2.17 -18.18
C ASP A 142 15.68 -2.80 -18.14
N ARG A 143 15.18 -3.24 -19.30
CA ARG A 143 13.82 -3.73 -19.48
C ARG A 143 13.50 -4.91 -18.54
N ASP A 144 14.49 -5.75 -18.28
CA ASP A 144 14.36 -6.92 -17.40
C ASP A 144 14.24 -6.55 -15.91
N ALA A 145 14.62 -5.33 -15.54
CA ALA A 145 14.46 -4.80 -14.20
C ALA A 145 13.06 -4.17 -13.97
N LEU A 146 12.14 -4.23 -14.94
CA LEU A 146 10.77 -3.73 -14.79
C LEU A 146 9.78 -4.83 -14.42
N SER A 147 9.02 -4.59 -13.36
CA SER A 147 7.95 -5.48 -12.90
C SER A 147 6.80 -4.69 -12.28
N THR A 148 5.73 -5.37 -11.85
CA THR A 148 4.65 -4.72 -11.09
C THR A 148 5.14 -3.98 -9.86
N HIS A 149 6.25 -4.42 -9.26
CA HIS A 149 6.81 -3.75 -8.10
C HIS A 149 7.50 -2.41 -8.47
N SER A 150 7.90 -2.23 -9.74
CA SER A 150 8.43 -0.97 -10.24
C SER A 150 7.46 0.19 -10.09
N LEU A 151 6.16 0.01 -10.43
CA LEU A 151 5.14 1.04 -10.25
C LEU A 151 5.02 1.53 -8.80
N ARG A 152 5.09 0.58 -7.85
CA ARG A 152 5.08 0.89 -6.42
C ARG A 152 6.34 1.63 -5.97
N LYS A 153 7.51 1.25 -6.49
CA LYS A 153 8.76 1.95 -6.20
C LYS A 153 8.72 3.38 -6.73
N SER A 154 8.19 3.59 -7.94
CA SER A 154 8.05 4.92 -8.50
C SER A 154 7.10 5.79 -7.68
N TYR A 155 5.98 5.24 -7.18
CA TYR A 155 5.14 5.93 -6.20
C TYR A 155 5.94 6.37 -4.97
N GLY A 156 6.73 5.47 -4.37
CA GLY A 156 7.57 5.79 -3.22
C GLY A 156 8.59 6.90 -3.49
N VAL A 157 9.30 6.82 -4.62
CA VAL A 157 10.26 7.83 -5.07
C VAL A 157 9.57 9.19 -5.29
N ARG A 158 8.37 9.19 -5.88
CA ARG A 158 7.60 10.43 -6.10
C ARG A 158 7.19 11.06 -4.78
N ILE A 159 6.58 10.30 -3.86
CA ILE A 159 6.22 10.82 -2.53
C ILE A 159 7.45 11.40 -1.83
N PHE A 160 8.56 10.66 -1.80
CA PHE A 160 9.80 11.13 -1.20
C PHE A 160 10.27 12.48 -1.79
N ARG A 161 10.17 12.67 -3.11
CA ARG A 161 10.52 13.95 -3.75
C ARG A 161 9.55 15.07 -3.36
N GLU A 162 8.25 14.81 -3.42
CA GLU A 162 7.21 15.81 -3.11
C GLU A 162 7.19 16.21 -1.62
N THR A 163 7.59 15.33 -0.72
CA THR A 163 7.68 15.61 0.73
C THR A 163 9.01 16.24 1.13
N GLY A 164 9.78 16.77 0.18
CA GLY A 164 11.06 17.41 0.49
C GLY A 164 12.14 16.44 0.97
N ASN A 165 12.08 15.17 0.56
CA ASN A 165 13.00 14.08 0.94
C ASN A 165 12.77 13.53 2.36
N ASP A 166 11.53 13.58 2.84
CA ASP A 166 11.13 12.92 4.07
C ASP A 166 10.93 11.40 3.87
N LEU A 167 11.86 10.62 4.41
CA LEU A 167 11.82 9.16 4.41
C LEU A 167 10.66 8.56 5.22
N LEU A 168 10.23 9.22 6.30
CA LEU A 168 9.15 8.77 7.16
C LEU A 168 7.81 8.92 6.44
N CYS A 169 7.59 10.06 5.78
CA CYS A 169 6.40 10.24 4.93
C CYS A 169 6.35 9.19 3.81
N ALA A 170 7.48 8.92 3.14
CA ALA A 170 7.55 7.91 2.10
C ALA A 170 7.30 6.48 2.64
N ARG A 171 7.85 6.14 3.82
CA ARG A 171 7.60 4.87 4.51
C ARG A 171 6.11 4.71 4.81
N ASP A 172 5.48 5.73 5.37
CA ASP A 172 4.08 5.69 5.82
C ASP A 172 3.13 5.64 4.63
N ALA A 173 3.41 6.40 3.57
CA ALA A 173 2.68 6.33 2.30
C ALA A 173 2.74 4.94 1.65
N LEU A 174 3.89 4.26 1.75
CA LEU A 174 4.04 2.87 1.32
C LEU A 174 3.51 1.87 2.35
N GLY A 175 3.19 2.28 3.58
CA GLY A 175 2.85 1.42 4.70
C GLY A 175 3.91 0.33 4.96
N HIS A 176 5.20 0.69 4.90
CA HIS A 176 6.26 -0.23 5.30
C HIS A 176 6.41 -0.21 6.82
N SER A 177 6.62 -1.39 7.43
CA SER A 177 6.89 -1.50 8.87
C SER A 177 8.31 -1.03 9.24
N SER A 178 9.21 -0.90 8.27
CA SER A 178 10.59 -0.45 8.45
C SER A 178 11.01 0.51 7.34
N VAL A 179 11.81 1.53 7.73
CA VAL A 179 12.42 2.52 6.82
C VAL A 179 13.45 1.86 5.89
N ALA A 180 14.13 0.80 6.34
CA ALA A 180 15.19 0.13 5.58
C ALA A 180 14.70 -0.38 4.21
N VAL A 181 13.42 -0.78 4.12
CA VAL A 181 12.80 -1.24 2.86
C VAL A 181 12.60 -0.10 1.87
N THR A 182 12.45 1.14 2.36
CA THR A 182 12.27 2.34 1.54
C THR A 182 13.62 2.91 1.09
N GLN A 183 14.67 2.78 1.91
CA GLN A 183 16.01 3.31 1.62
C GLN A 183 16.65 2.71 0.36
N VAL A 184 16.41 1.42 0.09
CA VAL A 184 17.05 0.66 -1.02
C VAL A 184 16.79 1.24 -2.42
N TYR A 185 15.76 2.08 -2.59
CA TYR A 185 15.39 2.65 -3.90
C TYR A 185 15.66 4.14 -4.05
N LEU A 186 16.32 4.75 -3.06
CA LEU A 186 16.57 6.18 -3.03
C LEU A 186 18.06 6.44 -3.32
N PRO A 187 18.39 7.08 -4.45
CA PRO A 187 19.79 7.41 -4.75
C PRO A 187 20.29 8.45 -3.75
N THR A 188 21.48 8.24 -3.21
CA THR A 188 22.23 9.27 -2.50
C THR A 188 22.75 10.29 -3.52
N ASN A 189 22.64 11.59 -3.22
CA ASN A 189 23.11 12.65 -4.10
C ASN A 189 24.25 13.40 -3.41
N ARG A 190 25.50 13.14 -3.83
CA ARG A 190 26.69 13.71 -3.19
C ARG A 190 26.72 15.23 -3.26
N ALA A 191 26.39 15.81 -4.41
CA ALA A 191 26.33 17.27 -4.55
C ALA A 191 25.34 17.93 -3.58
N ARG A 192 24.23 17.26 -3.24
CA ARG A 192 23.29 17.74 -2.21
C ARG A 192 23.86 17.63 -0.80
N ILE A 193 24.64 16.58 -0.51
CA ILE A 193 25.34 16.46 0.77
C ILE A 193 26.34 17.60 0.90
N ASP A 194 27.16 17.83 -0.13
CA ASP A 194 28.17 18.89 -0.12
C ASP A 194 27.51 20.27 0.05
N ALA A 195 26.42 20.55 -0.68
CA ALA A 195 25.64 21.78 -0.52
C ALA A 195 25.00 21.92 0.88
N ALA A 196 24.51 20.82 1.48
CA ALA A 196 23.96 20.82 2.82
C ALA A 196 25.05 21.04 3.88
N THR A 197 26.23 20.44 3.71
CA THR A 197 27.40 20.66 4.56
C THR A 197 27.79 22.13 4.56
N LEU A 198 27.86 22.77 3.38
CA LEU A 198 28.16 24.20 3.28
C LEU A 198 27.08 25.07 3.95
N LYS A 199 25.80 24.73 3.81
CA LYS A 199 24.69 25.45 4.48
C LYS A 199 24.62 25.22 5.98
N SER A 200 25.17 24.12 6.47
CA SER A 200 25.22 23.79 7.90
C SER A 200 26.29 24.56 8.66
N ASP A 201 27.10 25.35 7.97
CA ASP A 201 28.03 26.30 8.56
C ASP A 201 27.28 27.44 9.26
N TRP A 202 26.89 27.18 10.51
CA TRP A 202 26.23 28.11 11.40
C TRP A 202 27.12 29.32 11.75
N THR A 203 28.44 29.24 11.53
CA THR A 203 29.37 30.34 11.84
C THR A 203 29.27 31.50 10.84
N ARG A 204 28.65 31.26 9.67
CA ARG A 204 28.44 32.26 8.60
C ARG A 204 27.03 32.86 8.56
N MET A 205 26.13 32.48 9.47
CA MET A 205 24.76 33.05 9.47
C MET A 205 24.78 34.55 9.78
N ARG A 206 24.14 35.35 8.90
CA ARG A 206 23.96 36.79 9.07
C ARG A 206 23.17 37.04 10.36
N ARG A 207 23.60 38.01 11.19
CA ARG A 207 23.02 38.39 12.49
C ARG A 207 21.50 38.70 12.54
N ASN A 208 20.76 38.65 11.43
CA ASN A 208 19.39 39.19 11.31
C ASN A 208 18.37 38.22 10.71
N GLU A 209 18.37 36.93 11.09
CA GLU A 209 17.19 36.08 10.90
C GLU A 209 16.65 35.67 12.27
N PRO A 210 15.33 35.81 12.53
CA PRO A 210 14.75 35.39 13.80
C PRO A 210 15.01 33.89 13.98
N ASP A 211 15.51 33.54 15.17
CA ASP A 211 15.89 32.18 15.53
C ASP A 211 14.88 31.16 15.00
N CYS A 212 15.40 30.17 14.27
CA CYS A 212 14.67 28.97 13.90
C CYS A 212 13.93 28.48 15.16
N PRO A 213 12.60 28.26 15.13
CA PRO A 213 11.86 27.85 16.31
C PRO A 213 12.54 26.60 16.83
N THR A 214 13.16 26.73 17.99
CA THR A 214 13.92 25.68 18.65
C THR A 214 13.08 24.41 18.60
N ALA A 215 13.54 23.44 17.81
CA ALA A 215 12.93 22.13 17.79
C ALA A 215 13.02 21.63 19.23
N ARG A 216 11.89 21.66 19.95
CA ARG A 216 11.81 21.09 21.30
C ARG A 216 12.38 19.69 21.19
N VAL A 217 13.51 19.47 21.84
CA VAL A 217 14.05 18.14 22.04
C VAL A 217 12.98 17.41 22.86
N ILE A 218 12.15 16.63 22.18
CA ILE A 218 11.19 15.74 22.82
C ILE A 218 12.06 14.74 23.58
N THR A 219 12.19 14.96 24.88
CA THR A 219 12.88 14.02 25.75
C THR A 219 12.09 12.71 25.74
N ARG A 220 12.80 11.59 25.92
CA ARG A 220 12.26 10.23 25.83
C ARG A 220 11.05 9.95 26.76
N ALA A 221 10.72 10.87 27.67
CA ALA A 221 9.60 10.82 28.58
C ALA A 221 8.23 11.17 27.93
N GLU A 222 8.21 11.86 26.78
CA GLU A 222 6.96 12.32 26.15
C GLU A 222 6.41 11.40 25.04
N ILE A 223 7.04 10.24 24.81
CA ILE A 223 6.49 9.22 23.91
C ILE A 223 5.37 8.51 24.67
N PRO A 224 4.08 8.63 24.29
CA PRO A 224 3.03 7.88 24.95
C PRO A 224 3.18 6.41 24.53
N ILE A 225 3.89 5.64 25.35
CA ILE A 225 3.85 4.19 25.27
C ILE A 225 2.43 3.81 25.68
N ALA A 226 1.60 3.44 24.71
CA ALA A 226 0.30 2.83 24.97
C ALA A 226 0.52 1.50 25.72
N ARG A 227 0.65 1.55 27.04
CA ARG A 227 0.51 0.40 27.93
C ARG A 227 -0.96 -0.02 27.85
N LYS A 228 -1.24 -1.07 27.08
CA LYS A 228 -2.45 -1.88 27.28
C LYS A 228 -2.45 -2.34 28.74
N GLN A 229 -3.29 -1.74 29.58
CA GLN A 229 -3.67 -2.33 30.86
C GLN A 229 -4.43 -3.62 30.57
N LEU A 230 -3.79 -4.76 30.83
CA LEU A 230 -4.48 -6.02 31.07
C LEU A 230 -5.13 -5.90 32.44
N HIS A 231 -6.43 -5.59 32.48
CA HIS A 231 -7.23 -5.79 33.68
C HIS A 231 -7.47 -7.29 33.87
N LEU A 232 -6.67 -7.90 34.73
CA LEU A 232 -7.03 -9.14 35.42
C LEU A 232 -7.69 -8.71 36.74
N THR A 233 -9.02 -8.65 36.76
CA THR A 233 -9.78 -8.58 38.01
C THR A 233 -9.98 -10.00 38.53
N SER A 234 -9.24 -10.31 39.59
CA SER A 234 -9.50 -11.45 40.47
C SER A 234 -10.79 -11.17 41.26
N SER A 235 -11.81 -12.02 41.09
CA SER A 235 -12.82 -12.34 42.12
C SER A 235 -13.87 -13.27 41.51
N ASN A 236 -13.79 -14.58 41.76
CA ASN A 236 -14.72 -15.23 42.66
C ASN A 236 -14.36 -16.72 42.82
N MET A 237 -14.09 -17.09 44.07
CA MET A 237 -13.99 -18.47 44.50
C MET A 237 -15.34 -19.17 44.37
N ARG A 238 -15.32 -20.42 43.89
CA ARG A 238 -16.10 -21.56 44.44
C ARG A 238 -15.55 -22.85 43.83
N ALA A 239 -14.82 -23.61 44.64
CA ALA A 239 -14.40 -24.97 44.35
C ALA A 239 -15.58 -25.94 44.58
N PRO A 240 -15.76 -26.98 43.75
CA PRO A 240 -16.53 -28.15 44.14
C PRO A 240 -15.61 -29.20 44.77
N SER A 241 -16.11 -29.73 45.89
CA SER A 241 -15.53 -30.76 46.75
C SER A 241 -15.25 -32.08 46.05
N LEU A 242 -14.03 -32.60 46.22
CA LEU A 242 -13.66 -33.99 45.99
C LEU A 242 -14.14 -34.83 47.19
N GLN A 243 -14.95 -35.86 46.94
CA GLN A 243 -15.12 -37.01 47.83
C GLN A 243 -14.38 -38.22 47.26
N PRO A 244 -13.71 -39.04 48.08
CA PRO A 244 -12.99 -40.23 47.64
C PRO A 244 -13.90 -41.47 47.74
N MET A 245 -13.80 -42.37 46.77
CA MET A 245 -14.14 -43.79 46.98
C MET A 245 -13.03 -44.68 46.45
N LEU A 246 -12.69 -45.65 47.30
CA LEU A 246 -11.59 -46.62 47.26
C LEU A 246 -11.90 -47.84 46.35
N PRO A 247 -10.95 -48.79 46.17
CA PRO A 247 -10.75 -49.56 44.95
C PRO A 247 -11.25 -51.02 45.01
N GLY A 248 -11.28 -51.67 43.84
CA GLY A 248 -11.36 -53.12 43.64
C GLY A 248 -11.46 -53.41 42.13
N PHE A 249 -10.47 -54.01 41.48
CA PHE A 249 -10.06 -55.43 41.43
C PHE A 249 -10.41 -56.04 40.06
N ASP A 250 -9.35 -56.50 39.38
CA ASP A 250 -9.22 -57.59 38.39
C ASP A 250 -9.82 -57.61 36.96
N ALA A 251 -8.87 -57.83 36.04
CA ALA A 251 -8.81 -58.86 34.99
C ALA A 251 -9.85 -58.93 33.86
N PHE A 252 -9.42 -58.79 32.61
CA PHE A 252 -9.08 -59.94 31.74
C PHE A 252 -8.61 -59.49 30.34
N ALA A 253 -7.68 -60.26 29.79
CA ALA A 253 -7.18 -60.17 28.43
C ALA A 253 -8.20 -60.66 27.39
N ARG A 254 -8.18 -60.07 26.19
CA ARG A 254 -8.04 -60.73 24.87
C ARG A 254 -8.07 -59.68 23.76
#